data_AF-T0TGJ8-F1
#
_entry.id   AF-T0TGJ8-F1
#
_cell.length_a   1.000
_cell.length_b   1.000
_cell.length_c   1.000
_cell.angle_alpha   90.00
_cell.angle_beta   90.00
_cell.angle_gamma   90.00
#
_symmetry.space_group_name_H-M   'P 1'
#
loop_
_entity.id
_entity.type
_entity.pdbx_description
1 polymer ?
#
loop_
_entity_poly.entity_id
_entity_poly.type
_entity_poly.pdbx_seq_one_letter_code
_entity_poly.pdbx_strand_id
1 'polypeptide(L)'
;MGTLTILTGGGVVLTHSPDVFKIQKVYAATSREVTVYPTNFLTYFQRNGSAAGFNYDLSTYTQTLTPDKGSQAGNVTLMTKVDMSQNFTFTGKINLGNKAQNRGGADGVGFLFHPGDTSVVGAPGGAAGIGGVKGAFGFKLDTYYNGFNDPSFTQDPSQLRADLLLVPLSMV
;
A
#
# COMPACT_ATOMS: atom_id res chain seq x y z
N MET A 1 -14.37 31.65 -11.05
CA MET A 1 -14.84 30.40 -11.69
C MET A 1 -16.32 30.54 -11.92
N GLY A 2 -16.77 30.70 -13.16
CA GLY A 2 -18.19 30.86 -13.49
C GLY A 2 -18.79 29.51 -13.84
N THR A 3 -19.92 29.17 -13.23
CA THR A 3 -20.69 27.96 -13.57
C THR A 3 -21.74 28.32 -14.63
N LEU A 4 -21.73 27.61 -15.75
CA LEU A 4 -22.78 27.69 -16.78
C LEU A 4 -23.77 26.55 -16.55
N THR A 5 -25.01 26.88 -16.20
CA THR A 5 -26.11 25.92 -16.02
C THR A 5 -26.98 25.92 -17.27
N ILE A 6 -27.14 24.76 -17.92
CA ILE A 6 -28.10 24.55 -19.02
C ILE A 6 -29.25 23.71 -18.47
N LEU A 7 -30.44 24.31 -18.37
CA LEU A 7 -31.67 23.62 -17.99
C LEU A 7 -32.22 22.86 -19.20
N THR A 8 -32.60 21.59 -19.00
CA THR A 8 -33.20 20.73 -20.02
C THR A 8 -34.45 21.39 -20.58
N GLY A 9 -34.38 21.87 -21.83
CA GLY A 9 -35.51 22.48 -22.55
C GLY A 9 -35.23 23.88 -23.13
N GLY A 10 -34.16 24.55 -22.71
CA GLY A 10 -33.76 25.85 -23.27
C GLY A 10 -32.70 25.71 -24.37
N GLY A 11 -33.02 26.11 -25.60
CA GLY A 11 -32.02 26.24 -26.66
C GLY A 11 -31.04 27.37 -26.35
N VAL A 12 -29.73 27.09 -26.39
CA VAL A 12 -28.68 28.10 -26.24
C VAL A 12 -28.37 28.68 -27.61
N VAL A 13 -28.70 29.95 -27.84
CA VAL A 13 -28.26 30.71 -29.01
C VAL A 13 -27.00 31.49 -28.64
N LEU A 14 -25.85 31.09 -29.21
CA LEU A 14 -24.59 31.81 -29.06
C LEU A 14 -24.49 32.84 -30.20
N THR A 15 -24.51 34.13 -29.86
CA THR A 15 -24.45 35.23 -30.85
C THR A 15 -23.03 35.55 -31.32
N HIS A 16 -22.03 34.92 -30.72
CA HIS A 16 -20.62 35.02 -31.11
C HIS A 16 -20.02 33.62 -30.99
N SER A 17 -19.52 33.06 -32.09
CA SER A 17 -18.88 31.74 -32.10
C SER A 17 -17.47 31.88 -31.52
N PRO A 18 -17.19 31.35 -30.32
CA PRO A 18 -15.80 31.21 -29.90
C PRO A 18 -15.17 30.10 -30.75
N ASP A 19 -13.90 30.23 -31.12
CA ASP A 19 -13.20 29.23 -31.94
C ASP A 19 -13.17 27.82 -31.30
N VAL A 20 -13.49 27.67 -30.00
CA VAL A 20 -13.61 26.37 -29.34
C VAL A 20 -14.65 26.39 -28.20
N PHE A 21 -15.69 25.57 -28.29
CA PHE A 21 -16.58 25.22 -27.17
C PHE A 21 -16.31 23.76 -26.74
N LYS A 22 -15.68 23.55 -25.58
CA LYS A 22 -15.50 22.21 -25.01
C LYS A 22 -16.58 21.93 -23.97
N ILE A 23 -17.55 21.10 -24.32
CA ILE A 23 -18.50 20.54 -23.34
C ILE A 23 -17.85 19.28 -22.76
N GLN A 24 -17.24 19.39 -21.58
CA GLN A 24 -16.79 18.22 -20.82
C GLN A 24 -17.90 17.81 -19.86
N LYS A 25 -18.33 16.54 -19.97
CA LYS A 25 -19.22 15.93 -18.98
C LYS A 25 -18.44 15.76 -17.69
N VAL A 26 -18.65 16.66 -16.73
CA VAL A 26 -18.10 16.55 -15.37
C VAL A 26 -19.06 15.68 -14.57
N TYR A 27 -18.68 14.43 -14.34
CA TYR A 27 -19.35 13.63 -13.32
C TYR A 27 -18.81 14.08 -11.97
N ALA A 28 -19.65 14.69 -11.13
CA ALA A 28 -19.33 14.85 -9.72
C ALA A 28 -19.24 13.42 -9.13
N ALA A 29 -18.06 13.01 -8.65
CA ALA A 29 -17.91 11.73 -7.97
C ALA A 29 -18.81 11.76 -6.72
N THR A 30 -19.84 10.91 -6.69
CA THR A 30 -20.84 10.87 -5.62
C THR A 30 -20.30 10.24 -4.32
N SER A 31 -19.15 9.57 -4.37
CA SER A 31 -18.29 9.25 -3.22
C SER A 31 -16.89 8.83 -3.72
N ARG A 32 -15.83 9.18 -2.99
CA ARG A 32 -14.45 8.66 -3.19
C ARG A 32 -14.12 7.51 -2.24
N GLU A 33 -15.10 7.05 -1.47
CA GLU A 33 -14.92 5.98 -0.50
C GLU A 33 -14.93 4.62 -1.18
N VAL A 34 -13.89 3.82 -0.91
CA VAL A 34 -13.76 2.45 -1.41
C VAL A 34 -13.58 1.52 -0.22
N THR A 35 -14.51 0.57 -0.04
CA THR A 35 -14.37 -0.50 0.95
C THR A 35 -13.90 -1.76 0.26
N VAL A 36 -12.71 -2.25 0.63
CA VAL A 36 -12.20 -3.54 0.19
C VAL A 36 -12.62 -4.61 1.20
N TYR A 37 -13.37 -5.60 0.72
CA TYR A 37 -13.78 -6.76 1.48
C TYR A 37 -12.87 -7.95 1.16
N PRO A 38 -12.76 -8.93 2.07
CA PRO A 38 -12.03 -10.16 1.78
C PRO A 38 -12.44 -10.84 0.46
N THR A 39 -13.74 -10.81 0.14
CA THR A 39 -14.31 -11.42 -1.08
C THR A 39 -13.93 -10.70 -2.38
N ASN A 40 -13.53 -9.43 -2.32
CA ASN A 40 -13.13 -8.64 -3.49
C ASN A 40 -11.65 -8.24 -3.47
N PHE A 41 -10.84 -8.84 -2.59
CA PHE A 41 -9.43 -8.51 -2.42
C PHE A 41 -8.66 -8.44 -3.75
N LEU A 42 -8.81 -9.47 -4.60
CA LEU A 42 -8.12 -9.57 -5.89
C LEU A 42 -8.63 -8.57 -6.95
N THR A 43 -9.72 -7.85 -6.71
CA THR A 43 -10.16 -6.75 -7.56
C THR A 43 -9.35 -5.48 -7.33
N TYR A 44 -8.77 -5.30 -6.13
CA TYR A 44 -8.09 -4.07 -5.72
C TYR A 44 -6.59 -4.26 -5.49
N PHE A 45 -6.17 -5.47 -5.11
CA PHE A 45 -4.78 -5.80 -4.83
C PHE A 45 -4.15 -6.67 -5.91
N GLN A 46 -2.93 -6.30 -6.30
CA GLN A 46 -2.05 -7.13 -7.10
C GLN A 46 -1.08 -7.89 -6.18
N ARG A 47 -0.75 -9.13 -6.54
CA ARG A 47 0.24 -9.97 -5.84
C ARG A 47 1.55 -9.98 -6.64
N ASN A 48 2.67 -9.75 -5.97
CA ASN A 48 3.99 -9.67 -6.61
C ASN A 48 5.05 -10.52 -5.87
N GLY A 49 6.15 -10.82 -6.56
CA GLY A 49 7.25 -11.63 -6.01
C GLY A 49 6.77 -13.03 -5.60
N SER A 50 7.27 -13.55 -4.47
CA SER A 50 6.86 -14.85 -3.93
C SER A 50 5.35 -14.97 -3.75
N ALA A 51 4.64 -13.88 -3.41
CA ALA A 51 3.20 -13.88 -3.17
C ALA A 51 2.38 -14.26 -4.43
N ALA A 52 2.90 -13.95 -5.62
CA ALA A 52 2.24 -14.30 -6.88
C ALA A 52 2.14 -15.83 -7.07
N GLY A 53 3.06 -16.60 -6.46
CA GLY A 53 3.07 -18.06 -6.47
C GLY A 53 2.04 -18.73 -5.54
N PHE A 54 1.34 -17.96 -4.70
CA PHE A 54 0.35 -18.46 -3.76
C PHE A 54 -1.01 -17.85 -4.01
N ASN A 55 -1.98 -18.67 -4.42
CA ASN A 55 -3.36 -18.25 -4.60
C ASN A 55 -3.92 -17.67 -3.29
N TYR A 56 -4.75 -16.63 -3.43
CA TYR A 56 -5.53 -16.11 -2.32
C TYR A 56 -6.52 -17.19 -1.86
N ASP A 57 -6.41 -17.60 -0.61
CA ASP A 57 -7.25 -18.65 -0.04
C ASP A 57 -8.64 -18.08 0.27
N LEU A 58 -9.64 -18.47 -0.52
CA LEU A 58 -11.02 -18.00 -0.37
C LEU A 58 -11.76 -18.64 0.81
N SER A 59 -11.21 -19.71 1.42
CA SER A 59 -11.80 -20.34 2.60
C SER A 59 -11.43 -19.62 3.90
N THR A 60 -10.20 -19.10 3.97
CA THR A 60 -9.67 -18.37 5.13
C THR A 60 -9.49 -16.88 4.90
N TYR A 61 -9.68 -16.43 3.65
CA TYR A 61 -9.42 -15.07 3.19
C TYR A 61 -7.98 -14.60 3.39
N THR A 62 -7.03 -15.50 3.14
CA THR A 62 -5.61 -15.26 3.43
C THR A 62 -4.77 -15.15 2.16
N GLN A 63 -3.96 -14.10 2.07
CA GLN A 63 -2.85 -14.04 1.11
C GLN A 63 -1.55 -14.43 1.79
N THR A 64 -0.87 -15.44 1.27
CA THR A 64 0.51 -15.77 1.67
C THR A 64 1.48 -14.83 0.98
N LEU A 65 2.24 -14.04 1.75
CA LEU A 65 3.31 -13.18 1.20
C LEU A 65 4.57 -14.01 0.90
N THR A 66 5.01 -14.80 1.88
CA THR A 66 6.16 -15.70 1.76
C THR A 66 5.83 -17.06 2.40
N PRO A 67 6.34 -18.17 1.86
CA PRO A 67 6.35 -19.44 2.58
C PRO A 67 7.47 -19.43 3.64
N ASP A 68 7.43 -20.39 4.55
CA ASP A 68 8.51 -20.62 5.52
C ASP A 68 9.75 -21.24 4.86
N LYS A 69 10.43 -20.45 4.03
CA LYS A 69 11.65 -20.79 3.29
C LYS A 69 12.57 -19.58 3.20
N GLY A 70 13.88 -19.83 3.09
CA GLY A 70 14.86 -18.77 2.90
C GLY A 70 14.71 -18.02 1.56
N SER A 71 15.21 -16.79 1.54
CA SER A 71 15.34 -15.94 0.35
C SER A 71 14.02 -15.71 -0.40
N GLN A 72 12.95 -15.42 0.34
CA GLN A 72 11.63 -15.12 -0.21
C GLN A 72 11.27 -13.65 0.00
N ALA A 73 10.67 -13.04 -1.01
CA ALA A 73 10.19 -11.67 -0.94
C ALA A 73 8.89 -11.58 -1.75
N GLY A 74 7.79 -11.30 -1.08
CA GLY A 74 6.47 -11.15 -1.69
C GLY A 74 5.72 -9.98 -1.08
N ASN A 75 4.87 -9.37 -1.88
CA ASN A 75 4.04 -8.24 -1.45
C ASN A 75 2.68 -8.28 -2.14
N VAL A 76 1.78 -7.47 -1.59
CA VAL A 76 0.56 -7.06 -2.27
C VAL A 76 0.50 -5.54 -2.35
N THR A 77 0.10 -5.00 -3.49
CA THR A 77 -0.03 -3.56 -3.71
C THR A 77 -1.45 -3.21 -4.11
N LEU A 78 -1.97 -2.10 -3.58
CA LEU A 78 -3.19 -1.51 -4.13
C LEU A 78 -2.92 -1.08 -5.57
N MET A 79 -3.82 -1.46 -6.49
CA MET A 79 -3.70 -1.08 -7.90
C MET A 79 -4.12 0.37 -8.17
N THR A 80 -4.65 1.06 -7.15
CA THR A 80 -5.06 2.47 -7.21
C THR A 80 -4.38 3.29 -6.11
N LYS A 81 -4.18 4.59 -6.37
CA LYS A 81 -3.63 5.53 -5.39
C LYS A 81 -4.68 5.87 -4.32
N VAL A 82 -4.24 5.95 -3.07
CA VAL A 82 -5.06 6.39 -1.93
C VAL A 82 -4.95 7.91 -1.78
N ASP A 83 -6.09 8.58 -1.57
CA ASP A 83 -6.13 10.01 -1.25
C ASP A 83 -5.79 10.20 0.23
N MET A 84 -4.53 10.52 0.53
CA MET A 84 -4.02 10.67 1.90
C MET A 84 -4.56 11.93 2.63
N SER A 85 -5.37 12.76 1.97
CA SER A 85 -6.13 13.84 2.64
C SER A 85 -7.38 13.33 3.36
N GLN A 86 -7.77 12.08 3.10
CA GLN A 86 -8.94 11.42 3.68
C GLN A 86 -8.51 10.38 4.70
N ASN A 87 -9.40 10.09 5.64
CA ASN A 87 -9.18 9.00 6.58
C ASN A 87 -9.23 7.66 5.86
N PHE A 88 -8.39 6.72 6.30
CA PHE A 88 -8.45 5.33 5.88
C PHE A 88 -8.32 4.42 7.11
N THR A 89 -8.86 3.21 6.99
CA THR A 89 -8.78 2.19 8.05
C THR A 89 -8.40 0.86 7.43
N PHE A 90 -7.42 0.18 8.05
CA PHE A 90 -7.09 -1.21 7.76
C PHE A 90 -7.41 -2.05 8.99
N THR A 91 -8.29 -3.04 8.83
CA THR A 91 -8.62 -4.02 9.87
C THR A 91 -8.38 -5.40 9.32
N GLY A 92 -7.50 -6.16 9.97
CA GLY A 92 -7.13 -7.49 9.51
C GLY A 92 -6.35 -8.27 10.55
N LYS A 93 -5.86 -9.43 10.13
CA LYS A 93 -4.97 -10.29 10.92
C LYS A 93 -3.69 -10.51 10.15
N ILE A 94 -2.59 -10.63 10.88
CA ILE A 94 -1.27 -10.89 10.30
C ILE A 94 -0.67 -12.09 11.02
N ASN A 95 -0.16 -13.04 10.24
CA ASN A 95 0.61 -14.16 10.75
C ASN A 95 2.10 -13.86 10.54
N LEU A 96 2.86 -13.71 11.62
CA LEU A 96 4.32 -13.43 11.59
C LEU A 96 5.17 -14.70 11.60
N GLY A 97 4.53 -15.88 11.49
CA GLY A 97 5.19 -17.16 11.60
C GLY A 97 5.31 -17.64 13.05
N ASN A 98 6.12 -18.67 13.25
CA ASN A 98 6.23 -19.41 14.51
C ASN A 98 7.67 -19.51 15.05
N LYS A 99 8.61 -18.74 14.49
CA LYS A 99 10.02 -18.76 14.84
C LYS A 99 10.46 -17.43 15.43
N ALA A 100 11.33 -17.52 16.42
CA ALA A 100 12.09 -16.37 16.91
C ALA A 100 13.33 -16.17 16.01
N GLN A 101 13.93 -14.98 16.01
CA GLN A 101 15.12 -14.68 15.19
C GLN A 101 16.27 -15.67 15.38
N ASN A 102 16.54 -16.11 16.62
CA ASN A 102 17.59 -17.09 16.93
C ASN A 102 17.28 -18.51 16.40
N ARG A 103 16.07 -18.73 15.89
CA ARG A 103 15.62 -19.96 15.21
C ARG A 103 15.30 -19.71 13.74
N GLY A 104 15.76 -18.59 13.17
CA GLY A 104 15.56 -18.24 11.76
C GLY A 104 14.20 -17.60 11.45
N GLY A 105 13.50 -17.04 12.44
CA GLY A 105 12.35 -16.16 12.18
C GLY A 105 12.82 -14.83 11.61
N ALA A 106 12.38 -14.49 10.39
CA ALA A 106 12.77 -13.30 9.66
C ALA A 106 11.89 -13.12 8.41
N ASP A 107 11.90 -11.99 7.72
CA ASP A 107 12.45 -10.68 8.14
C ASP A 107 11.37 -9.77 8.75
N GLY A 108 10.09 -10.17 8.65
CA GLY A 108 8.94 -9.40 9.12
C GLY A 108 8.02 -8.95 7.97
N VAL A 109 7.09 -8.06 8.30
CA VAL A 109 6.10 -7.49 7.35
C VAL A 109 6.06 -5.98 7.51
N GLY A 110 6.27 -5.23 6.43
CA GLY A 110 6.11 -3.78 6.39
C GLY A 110 4.84 -3.32 5.69
N PHE A 111 4.30 -2.21 6.17
CA PHE A 111 3.22 -1.45 5.56
C PHE A 111 3.80 -0.16 5.00
N LEU A 112 3.78 -0.04 3.68
CA LEU A 112 4.43 1.04 2.96
C LEU A 112 3.40 2.01 2.38
N PHE A 113 3.57 3.30 2.68
CA PHE A 113 2.88 4.42 2.03
C PHE A 113 3.93 5.29 1.33
N HIS A 114 3.71 5.64 0.06
CA HIS A 114 4.66 6.43 -0.72
C HIS A 114 3.96 7.30 -1.78
N PRO A 115 4.59 8.39 -2.25
CA PRO A 115 4.03 9.27 -3.29
C PRO A 115 4.23 8.74 -4.72
N GLY A 116 5.06 7.71 -4.92
CA GLY A 116 5.36 7.11 -6.22
C GLY A 116 4.20 6.31 -6.86
N ASP A 117 4.51 5.58 -7.92
CA ASP A 117 3.56 4.72 -8.62
C ASP A 117 3.24 3.43 -7.86
N THR A 118 2.05 2.86 -8.08
CA THR A 118 1.52 1.70 -7.33
C THR A 118 2.34 0.41 -7.47
N SER A 119 3.30 0.38 -8.39
CA SER A 119 4.25 -0.72 -8.57
C SER A 119 5.53 -0.58 -7.74
N VAL A 120 5.74 0.58 -7.09
CA VAL A 120 6.91 0.81 -6.24
C VAL A 120 6.76 0.00 -4.95
N VAL A 121 7.83 -0.72 -4.59
CA VAL A 121 7.91 -1.53 -3.38
C VAL A 121 9.27 -1.32 -2.73
N GLY A 122 9.35 -1.44 -1.40
CA GLY A 122 10.63 -1.34 -0.70
C GLY A 122 11.48 -2.61 -0.82
N ALA A 123 12.74 -2.47 -0.42
CA ALA A 123 13.70 -3.55 -0.45
C ALA A 123 13.32 -4.69 0.53
N PRO A 124 13.67 -5.95 0.21
CA PRO A 124 13.48 -7.09 1.12
C PRO A 124 14.50 -7.07 2.28
N GLY A 125 14.48 -8.08 3.14
CA GLY A 125 15.41 -8.17 4.28
C GLY A 125 15.06 -7.17 5.37
N GLY A 126 16.08 -6.61 6.03
CA GLY A 126 15.93 -5.64 7.13
C GLY A 126 15.24 -4.32 6.74
N ALA A 127 15.08 -4.05 5.44
CA ALA A 127 14.25 -2.95 4.95
C ALA A 127 12.74 -3.22 5.12
N ALA A 128 12.36 -4.46 5.42
CA ALA A 128 11.00 -4.93 5.67
C ALA A 128 9.98 -4.51 4.59
N GLY A 129 10.39 -4.33 3.34
CA GLY A 129 9.52 -3.87 2.26
C GLY A 129 9.17 -2.38 2.31
N ILE A 130 9.83 -1.58 3.16
CA ILE A 130 9.66 -0.12 3.29
C ILE A 130 10.90 0.62 2.82
N GLY A 131 12.08 0.18 3.31
CA GLY A 131 13.36 0.83 3.05
C GLY A 131 13.72 0.94 1.56
N GLY A 132 14.48 1.98 1.22
CA GLY A 132 14.87 2.28 -0.16
C GLY A 132 13.84 3.04 -1.00
N VAL A 133 12.65 3.35 -0.45
CA VAL A 133 11.63 4.16 -1.15
C VAL A 133 11.65 5.61 -0.68
N LYS A 134 11.97 6.54 -1.59
CA LYS A 134 12.09 7.97 -1.27
C LYS A 134 10.74 8.60 -0.92
N GLY A 135 10.69 9.34 0.19
CA GLY A 135 9.48 10.05 0.65
C GLY A 135 8.39 9.11 1.17
N ALA A 136 8.75 7.86 1.45
CA ALA A 136 7.84 6.89 2.02
C ALA A 136 7.78 7.00 3.54
N PHE A 137 6.68 6.49 4.09
CA PHE A 137 6.52 6.25 5.52
C PHE A 137 5.70 4.98 5.72
N GLY A 138 5.67 4.48 6.95
CA GLY A 138 5.04 3.20 7.23
C GLY A 138 5.30 2.70 8.64
N PHE A 139 4.91 1.45 8.86
CA PHE A 139 5.22 0.73 10.09
C PHE A 139 5.56 -0.72 9.74
N LYS A 140 6.40 -1.35 10.57
CA LYS A 140 6.78 -2.74 10.39
C LYS A 140 6.43 -3.59 11.61
N LEU A 141 6.11 -4.84 11.33
CA LEU A 141 6.07 -5.94 12.28
C LEU A 141 7.34 -6.76 12.07
N ASP A 142 8.36 -6.44 12.87
CA ASP A 142 9.71 -6.95 12.68
C ASP A 142 9.96 -8.19 13.54
N THR A 143 10.42 -9.27 12.91
CA THR A 143 10.75 -10.52 13.59
C THR A 143 12.25 -10.75 13.70
N TYR A 144 13.08 -9.87 13.14
CA TYR A 144 14.54 -10.02 13.07
C TYR A 144 15.27 -8.71 13.37
N TYR A 145 16.07 -8.69 14.43
CA TYR A 145 16.84 -7.49 14.79
C TYR A 145 18.06 -7.31 13.88
N ASN A 146 18.10 -6.21 13.14
CA ASN A 146 19.22 -5.80 12.30
C ASN A 146 20.14 -4.80 13.03
N GLY A 147 21.24 -5.29 13.59
CA GLY A 147 22.24 -4.46 14.31
C GLY A 147 23.29 -3.75 13.43
N PHE A 148 22.97 -3.49 12.16
CA PHE A 148 23.90 -2.87 11.20
C PHE A 148 23.14 -1.99 10.19
N ASN A 149 23.85 -1.06 9.54
CA ASN A 149 23.29 -0.22 8.48
C ASN A 149 23.50 -0.84 7.10
N ASP A 150 22.55 -0.62 6.21
CA ASP A 150 22.56 -1.00 4.80
C ASP A 150 22.13 0.22 3.96
N PRO A 151 22.49 0.33 2.67
CA PRO A 151 21.96 1.40 1.81
C PRO A 151 20.43 1.51 1.77
N SER A 152 19.71 0.42 2.08
CA SER A 152 18.25 0.37 2.08
C SER A 152 17.61 0.58 3.45
N PHE A 153 18.33 0.44 4.56
CA PHE A 153 17.80 0.64 5.91
C PHE A 153 18.88 0.99 6.94
N THR A 154 18.49 1.71 7.99
CA THR A 154 19.33 1.91 9.18
C THR A 154 19.13 0.78 10.18
N GLN A 155 20.15 0.51 10.99
CA GLN A 155 20.05 -0.47 12.09
C GLN A 155 18.82 -0.22 12.98
N ASP A 156 18.30 -1.30 13.56
CA ASP A 156 17.19 -1.20 14.49
C ASP A 156 17.61 -0.51 15.80
N PRO A 157 16.68 0.21 16.46
CA PRO A 157 16.89 0.72 17.79
C PRO A 157 17.31 -0.40 18.75
N SER A 158 18.44 -0.22 19.43
CA SER A 158 19.03 -1.23 20.33
C SER A 158 18.09 -1.75 21.43
N GLN A 159 17.09 -0.94 21.81
CA GLN A 159 16.05 -1.28 22.78
C GLN A 159 15.14 -2.42 22.31
N LEU A 160 15.08 -2.67 21.00
CA LEU A 160 14.22 -3.67 20.37
C LEU A 160 14.93 -5.00 20.11
N ARG A 161 16.19 -5.12 20.56
CA ARG A 161 17.00 -6.32 20.37
C ARG A 161 16.44 -7.58 21.04
N ALA A 162 15.58 -7.41 22.06
CA ALA A 162 15.11 -8.50 22.90
C ALA A 162 13.67 -8.97 22.61
N ASP A 163 12.80 -8.15 21.99
CA ASP A 163 11.38 -8.44 21.94
C ASP A 163 10.73 -8.04 20.60
N LEU A 164 9.79 -8.87 20.14
CA LEU A 164 8.90 -8.64 19.00
C LEU A 164 8.08 -7.37 19.26
N LEU A 165 8.49 -6.22 18.71
CA LEU A 165 7.82 -4.93 18.93
C LEU A 165 7.42 -4.23 17.63
N LEU A 166 6.22 -3.63 17.68
CA LEU A 166 5.70 -2.71 16.68
C LEU A 166 6.59 -1.46 16.63
N VAL A 167 7.27 -1.21 15.51
CA VAL A 167 8.12 0.00 15.36
C VAL A 167 7.44 0.99 14.42
N PRO A 168 6.91 2.12 14.90
CA PRO A 168 6.69 3.27 14.05
C PRO A 168 8.06 3.86 13.69
N LEU A 169 8.40 3.90 12.39
CA LEU A 169 9.66 4.50 11.95
C LEU A 169 9.52 6.03 11.93
N SER A 170 10.45 6.74 12.58
CA SER A 170 10.59 8.19 12.44
C SER A 170 11.22 8.53 11.08
N MET A 171 10.65 9.55 10.44
CA MET A 171 10.97 10.08 9.11
C MET A 171 12.48 10.26 8.83
N VAL A 172 12.87 9.96 7.58
CA VAL A 172 14.01 10.60 6.88
C VAL A 172 13.46 11.41 5.73
#